data_AF-A0A1G0GMC0-F1
#
_entry.id   AF-A0A1G0GMC0-F1
#
_cell.length_a   1.000
_cell.length_b   1.000
_cell.length_c   1.000
_cell.angle_alpha   90.00
_cell.angle_beta   90.00
_cell.angle_gamma   90.00
#
_symmetry.space_group_name_H-M   'P 1'
#
loop_
_entity.id
_entity.type
_entity.pdbx_description
1 polymer ?
#
loop_
_entity_poly.entity_id
_entity_poly.type
_entity_poly.pdbx_seq_one_letter_code
_entity_poly.pdbx_strand_id
1 'polypeptide(L)'
;MPAPILVQPISAQIVNEQAAYGPFDLKEYFQSDTPLKFRAEQTNEQALPRGLICTMDGILTGIPARETHGDYEFVITVENEIGSVQTKLLFTIKPSVLTSIDHFDQLKSQIWEALEKNLPLPDLKDVHDRPITVLDVYYLLERWATLKIWDAFNLDPPGELKIITLEGMSDHYQVYDRVNCLVAVPKDLFSHERTIEDGLKTARAMAREVYKRGWTIELVGFDKLVRAAWIELQYLGELHNKRLDILNFNPSEEDIKLYYTRTHGSPIPRIEL
;
A
#
# COMPACT_ATOMS: atom_id res chain seq x y z
N MET A 1 24.98 29.59 -38.26
CA MET A 1 24.11 28.71 -37.46
C MET A 1 24.45 28.97 -35.99
N PRO A 2 23.47 29.12 -35.09
CA PRO A 2 23.72 29.44 -33.69
C PRO A 2 24.00 28.20 -32.83
N ALA A 3 24.59 28.43 -31.65
CA ALA A 3 24.66 27.45 -30.57
C ALA A 3 23.23 27.06 -30.09
N PRO A 4 23.06 25.94 -29.36
CA PRO A 4 21.75 25.50 -28.89
C PRO A 4 21.09 26.57 -28.00
N ILE A 5 19.78 26.75 -28.15
CA ILE A 5 19.02 27.75 -27.39
C ILE A 5 17.99 27.01 -26.52
N LEU A 6 17.98 27.31 -25.22
CA LEU A 6 16.93 26.86 -24.30
C LEU A 6 15.63 27.63 -24.60
N VAL A 7 14.59 26.93 -25.06
CA VAL A 7 13.32 27.56 -25.46
C VAL A 7 12.31 27.66 -24.33
N GLN A 8 12.43 26.80 -23.31
CA GLN A 8 11.57 26.80 -22.14
C GLN A 8 12.32 26.25 -20.90
N PRO A 9 11.98 26.71 -19.69
CA PRO A 9 12.60 26.18 -18.47
C PRO A 9 12.22 24.72 -18.25
N ILE A 10 13.15 23.94 -17.69
CA ILE A 10 12.90 22.53 -17.34
C ILE A 10 12.23 22.49 -15.96
N SER A 11 11.05 21.89 -15.87
CA SER A 11 10.32 21.73 -14.61
C SER A 11 11.05 20.78 -13.65
N ALA A 12 10.93 21.05 -12.35
CA ALA A 12 11.47 20.17 -11.31
C ALA A 12 10.88 18.76 -11.42
N GLN A 13 11.71 17.76 -11.14
CA GLN A 13 11.39 16.35 -11.28
C GLN A 13 11.41 15.67 -9.91
N ILE A 14 10.49 14.73 -9.69
CA ILE A 14 10.38 14.00 -8.43
C ILE A 14 10.19 12.52 -8.73
N VAL A 15 10.98 11.68 -8.07
CA VAL A 15 10.86 10.21 -8.15
C VAL A 15 11.11 9.60 -6.77
N ASN A 16 10.60 8.40 -6.52
CA ASN A 16 10.96 7.62 -5.33
C ASN A 16 12.18 6.75 -5.62
N GLU A 17 13.01 6.47 -4.61
CA GLU A 17 13.99 5.40 -4.68
C GLU A 17 13.32 4.10 -5.16
N GLN A 18 14.05 3.35 -6.00
CA GLN A 18 13.63 2.06 -6.56
C GLN A 18 12.42 2.14 -7.52
N ALA A 19 11.91 3.33 -7.83
CA ALA A 19 10.91 3.54 -8.87
C ALA A 19 11.57 3.90 -10.20
N ALA A 20 11.00 3.43 -11.32
CA ALA A 20 11.46 3.83 -12.65
C ALA A 20 11.17 5.32 -12.92
N TYR A 21 12.17 6.02 -13.42
CA TYR A 21 12.10 7.39 -13.90
C TYR A 21 12.33 7.43 -15.41
N GLY A 22 11.53 8.23 -16.11
CA GLY A 22 11.66 8.47 -17.55
C GLY A 22 10.90 7.48 -18.44
N PRO A 23 11.09 7.56 -19.78
CA PRO A 23 12.05 8.44 -20.45
C PRO A 23 11.65 9.92 -20.32
N PHE A 24 12.60 10.76 -19.90
CA PHE A 24 12.44 12.22 -19.88
C PHE A 24 13.30 12.81 -21.00
N ASP A 25 12.65 13.37 -22.03
CA ASP A 25 13.32 13.86 -23.23
C ASP A 25 13.73 15.33 -23.08
N LEU A 26 15.03 15.56 -22.93
CA LEU A 26 15.61 16.89 -22.81
C LEU A 26 15.58 17.66 -24.14
N LYS A 27 15.45 17.00 -25.29
CA LYS A 27 15.44 17.68 -26.61
C LYS A 27 14.26 18.63 -26.76
N GLU A 28 13.14 18.35 -26.10
CA GLU A 28 11.94 19.20 -26.13
C GLU A 28 12.18 20.62 -25.58
N TYR A 29 13.29 20.83 -24.87
CA TYR A 29 13.62 22.09 -24.22
C TYR A 29 14.65 22.92 -24.99
N PHE A 30 15.22 22.38 -26.08
CA PHE A 30 16.29 23.04 -26.84
C PHE A 30 15.98 23.10 -28.34
N GLN A 31 16.31 24.24 -28.95
CA GLN A 31 16.25 24.42 -30.39
C GLN A 31 17.67 24.46 -30.98
N SER A 32 17.89 23.70 -32.05
CA SER A 32 19.13 23.69 -32.83
C SER A 32 18.86 23.18 -34.25
N ASP A 33 19.57 23.75 -35.22
CA ASP A 33 19.56 23.32 -36.62
C ASP A 33 20.55 22.16 -36.91
N THR A 34 21.28 21.73 -35.87
CA THR A 34 22.27 20.64 -35.93
C THR A 34 22.03 19.63 -34.79
N PRO A 35 22.49 18.37 -34.95
CA PRO A 35 22.35 17.35 -33.92
C PRO A 35 22.91 17.79 -32.56
N LEU A 36 22.11 17.56 -31.51
CA LEU A 36 22.46 17.89 -30.14
C LEU A 36 23.03 16.69 -29.41
N LYS A 37 24.05 16.93 -28.59
CA LYS A 37 24.57 15.98 -27.60
C LYS A 37 24.31 16.49 -26.19
N PHE A 38 23.95 15.57 -25.31
CA PHE A 38 23.56 15.89 -23.94
C PHE A 38 24.48 15.19 -22.93
N ARG A 39 24.75 15.90 -21.84
CA ARG A 39 25.38 15.37 -20.63
C ARG A 39 24.70 15.97 -19.41
N ALA A 40 24.50 15.15 -18.38
CA ALA A 40 23.99 15.60 -17.09
C ALA A 40 24.95 15.20 -15.98
N GLU A 41 25.23 16.13 -15.09
CA GLU A 41 26.05 15.95 -13.90
C GLU A 41 25.50 16.81 -12.75
N GLN A 42 25.96 16.58 -11.53
CA GLN A 42 25.58 17.42 -10.40
C GLN A 42 26.36 18.74 -10.42
N THR A 43 25.84 19.79 -9.77
CA THR A 43 26.50 21.12 -9.70
C THR A 43 27.94 21.11 -9.14
N ASN A 44 28.33 20.05 -8.43
CA ASN A 44 29.69 19.81 -7.93
C ASN A 44 30.54 18.89 -8.83
N GLU A 45 30.17 18.75 -10.11
CA GLU A 45 30.80 17.86 -11.12
C GLU A 45 30.76 16.37 -10.75
N GLN A 46 29.91 15.96 -9.79
CA GLN A 46 29.70 14.56 -9.48
C GLN A 46 28.78 13.89 -10.50
N ALA A 47 28.97 12.57 -10.66
CA ALA A 47 28.07 11.75 -11.46
C ALA A 47 26.63 11.81 -10.92
N LEU A 48 25.66 11.49 -11.78
CA LEU A 48 24.27 11.36 -11.37
C LEU A 48 24.13 10.33 -10.22
N PRO A 49 23.09 10.47 -9.36
CA PRO A 49 22.78 9.48 -8.36
C PRO A 49 22.73 8.07 -8.95
N ARG A 50 23.26 7.10 -8.19
CA ARG A 50 23.39 5.71 -8.64
C ARG A 50 22.05 5.19 -9.16
N GLY A 51 22.06 4.68 -10.40
CA GLY A 51 20.88 4.12 -11.06
C GLY A 51 20.16 5.06 -12.01
N LEU A 52 20.53 6.35 -12.05
CA LEU A 52 20.13 7.29 -13.09
C LEU A 52 21.19 7.39 -14.19
N ILE A 53 20.75 7.57 -15.43
CA ILE A 53 21.59 7.79 -16.60
C ILE A 53 21.00 8.91 -17.46
N CYS A 54 21.88 9.71 -18.08
CA CYS A 54 21.54 10.60 -19.17
C CYS A 54 22.23 10.10 -20.43
N THR A 55 21.46 9.76 -21.46
CA THR A 55 22.03 9.35 -22.74
C THR A 55 22.55 10.58 -23.51
N MET A 56 23.49 10.36 -24.43
CA MET A 56 23.95 11.42 -25.33
C MET A 56 22.83 11.96 -26.23
N ASP A 57 21.78 11.16 -26.43
CA ASP A 57 20.58 11.54 -27.17
C ASP A 57 19.60 12.38 -26.35
N GLY A 58 19.93 12.75 -25.10
CA GLY A 58 19.10 13.63 -24.29
C GLY A 58 18.00 12.93 -23.50
N ILE A 59 18.05 11.61 -23.34
CA ILE A 59 17.09 10.88 -22.51
C ILE A 59 17.65 10.73 -21.09
N LEU A 60 17.00 11.35 -20.12
CA LEU A 60 17.23 11.10 -18.69
C LEU A 60 16.29 9.99 -18.23
N THR A 61 16.85 8.89 -17.72
CA THR A 61 16.08 7.70 -17.33
C THR A 61 16.82 6.90 -16.25
N GLY A 62 16.12 6.00 -15.57
CA GLY A 62 16.76 5.03 -14.68
C GLY A 62 15.90 4.63 -13.49
N ILE A 63 16.51 3.90 -12.56
CA ILE A 63 15.89 3.48 -11.29
C ILE A 63 16.86 3.93 -10.18
N PRO A 64 16.58 5.03 -9.47
CA PRO A 64 17.45 5.48 -8.39
C PRO A 64 17.62 4.38 -7.34
N ALA A 65 18.87 4.11 -6.98
CA ALA A 65 19.16 3.06 -6.01
C ALA A 65 18.68 3.43 -4.61
N ARG A 66 18.60 2.43 -3.72
CA ARG A 66 18.38 2.68 -2.28
C ARG A 66 19.49 3.59 -1.73
N GLU A 67 19.13 4.41 -0.74
CA GLU A 67 20.01 5.39 -0.07
C GLU A 67 20.54 6.49 -1.00
N THR A 68 19.76 6.85 -2.02
CA THR A 68 20.03 7.99 -2.91
C THR A 68 18.97 9.08 -2.80
N HIS A 69 18.14 9.06 -1.76
CA HIS A 69 17.19 10.12 -1.48
C HIS A 69 17.90 11.46 -1.17
N GLY A 70 17.25 12.54 -1.57
CA GLY A 70 17.76 13.90 -1.42
C GLY A 70 17.30 14.81 -2.55
N ASP A 71 17.61 16.09 -2.37
CA ASP A 71 17.43 17.11 -3.40
C ASP A 71 18.74 17.31 -4.16
N TYR A 72 18.68 17.21 -5.48
CA TYR A 72 19.80 17.35 -6.37
C TYR A 72 19.57 18.51 -7.34
N GLU A 73 20.65 19.23 -7.63
CA GLU A 73 20.71 20.19 -8.72
C GLU A 73 21.58 19.59 -9.82
N PHE A 74 20.97 19.22 -10.94
CA PHE A 74 21.68 18.73 -12.12
C PHE A 74 22.00 19.88 -13.06
N VAL A 75 23.24 19.94 -13.53
CA VAL A 75 23.68 20.78 -14.64
C VAL A 75 23.59 19.95 -15.92
N ILE A 76 22.67 20.36 -16.79
CA ILE A 76 22.51 19.79 -18.12
C ILE A 76 23.35 20.61 -19.09
N THR A 77 24.39 19.98 -19.64
CA THR A 77 25.22 20.55 -20.71
C THR A 77 24.71 20.02 -22.05
N VAL A 78 24.38 20.94 -22.95
CA VAL A 78 23.92 20.64 -24.31
C VAL A 78 24.89 21.26 -25.29
N GLU A 79 25.40 20.46 -26.22
CA GLU A 79 26.40 20.91 -27.19
C GLU A 79 26.01 20.51 -28.61
N ASN A 80 26.47 21.33 -29.56
CA ASN A 80 26.52 21.02 -30.98
C ASN A 80 27.90 21.37 -31.54
N GLU A 81 28.10 21.29 -32.86
CA GLU A 81 29.40 21.58 -33.49
C GLU A 81 29.85 23.04 -33.37
N ILE A 82 28.99 23.94 -32.89
CA ILE A 82 29.19 25.39 -32.88
C ILE A 82 29.46 25.90 -31.46
N GLY A 83 28.81 25.31 -30.46
CA GLY A 83 28.99 25.70 -29.06
C GLY A 83 28.13 24.89 -28.10
N SER A 84 28.16 25.30 -26.84
CA SER A 84 27.43 24.66 -25.75
C SER A 84 26.60 25.65 -24.93
N VAL A 85 25.56 25.14 -24.30
CA VAL A 85 24.71 25.84 -23.35
C VAL A 85 24.52 24.96 -22.12
N GLN A 86 24.41 25.58 -20.96
CA GLN A 86 24.15 24.89 -19.69
C GLN A 86 22.84 25.40 -19.09
N THR A 87 22.08 24.48 -18.48
CA THR A 87 20.89 24.80 -17.69
C THR A 87 20.83 23.93 -16.44
N LYS A 88 20.04 24.35 -15.47
CA LYS A 88 19.86 23.64 -14.20
C LYS A 88 18.51 22.93 -14.15
N LEU A 89 18.51 21.72 -13.60
CA LEU A 89 17.34 20.90 -13.33
C LEU A 89 17.31 20.53 -11.86
N LEU A 90 16.24 20.90 -11.16
CA LEU A 90 15.99 20.44 -9.79
C LEU A 90 15.38 19.03 -9.82
N PHE A 91 15.98 18.12 -9.08
CA PHE A 91 15.60 16.71 -9.07
C PHE A 91 15.54 16.19 -7.63
N THR A 92 14.37 15.77 -7.18
CA THR A 92 14.17 15.23 -5.83
C THR A 92 13.97 13.71 -5.89
N ILE A 93 14.83 12.97 -5.19
CA ILE A 93 14.63 11.54 -4.94
C ILE A 93 14.04 11.40 -3.53
N LYS A 94 12.82 10.87 -3.44
CA LYS A 94 12.17 10.56 -2.18
C LYS A 94 12.58 9.18 -1.67
N PRO A 95 12.70 8.97 -0.34
CA PRO A 95 13.06 7.67 0.22
C PRO A 95 12.06 6.58 -0.18
N SER A 96 12.53 5.34 -0.29
CA SER A 96 11.64 4.22 -0.58
C SER A 96 10.67 3.97 0.58
N VAL A 97 9.42 3.65 0.26
CA VAL A 97 8.36 3.36 1.25
C VAL A 97 8.79 2.20 2.17
N LEU A 98 9.57 1.23 1.67
CA LEU A 98 10.06 0.10 2.45
C LEU A 98 11.09 0.50 3.52
N THR A 99 11.98 1.45 3.21
CA THR A 99 12.96 1.96 4.17
C THR A 99 12.29 2.76 5.29
N SER A 100 11.15 3.40 4.99
CA SER A 100 10.33 4.06 6.00
C SER A 100 9.71 3.05 6.98
N ILE A 101 9.22 1.89 6.50
CA ILE A 101 8.63 0.84 7.36
C ILE A 101 9.67 0.27 8.33
N ASP A 102 10.85 -0.14 7.82
CA ASP A 102 11.94 -0.69 8.64
C ASP A 102 12.39 0.30 9.73
N HIS A 103 12.47 1.59 9.37
CA HIS A 103 12.82 2.66 10.30
C HIS A 103 11.74 2.86 11.39
N PHE A 104 10.45 2.79 11.03
CA PHE A 104 9.36 2.93 12.00
C PHE A 104 9.27 1.76 12.96
N ASP A 105 9.51 0.53 12.50
CA ASP A 105 9.53 -0.63 13.40
C ASP A 105 10.68 -0.52 14.41
N GLN A 106 11.85 -0.06 13.96
CA GLN A 106 12.99 0.22 14.85
C GLN A 106 12.68 1.34 15.84
N LEU A 107 12.15 2.47 15.38
CA LEU A 107 11.80 3.60 16.24
C LEU A 107 10.71 3.23 17.26
N LYS A 108 9.70 2.48 16.82
CA LYS A 108 8.65 1.93 17.70
C LYS A 108 9.26 1.04 18.77
N SER A 109 10.17 0.14 18.40
CA SER A 109 10.90 -0.70 19.36
C SER A 109 11.68 0.14 20.38
N GLN A 110 12.38 1.19 19.92
CA GLN A 110 13.12 2.11 20.80
C GLN A 110 12.20 2.89 21.75
N ILE A 111 11.04 3.35 21.28
CA ILE A 111 10.03 4.02 22.12
C ILE A 111 9.55 3.07 23.23
N TRP A 112 9.20 1.83 22.89
CA TRP A 112 8.75 0.85 23.88
C TRP A 112 9.84 0.52 24.89
N GLU A 113 11.08 0.32 24.44
CA GLU A 113 12.22 0.09 25.33
C GLU A 113 12.47 1.29 26.25
N ALA A 114 12.36 2.51 25.72
CA ALA A 114 12.52 3.73 26.52
C ALA A 114 11.41 3.86 27.57
N LEU A 115 10.16 3.55 27.23
CA LEU A 115 9.04 3.55 28.17
C LEU A 115 9.21 2.49 29.26
N GLU A 116 9.57 1.25 28.89
CA GLU A 116 9.79 0.16 29.85
C GLU A 116 10.92 0.47 30.83
N LYS A 117 12.00 1.10 30.34
CA LYS A 117 13.19 1.43 31.14
C LYS A 117 13.15 2.83 31.74
N ASN A 118 12.07 3.57 31.57
CA ASN A 118 11.91 4.96 32.00
C ASN A 118 13.07 5.87 31.53
N LEU A 119 13.51 5.67 30.29
CA LEU A 119 14.54 6.45 29.60
C LEU A 119 13.92 7.62 28.82
N PRO A 120 14.72 8.63 28.44
CA PRO A 120 14.27 9.68 27.53
C PRO A 120 13.75 9.08 26.21
N LEU A 121 12.60 9.56 25.75
CA LEU A 121 12.04 9.14 24.47
C LEU A 121 12.94 9.61 23.32
N PRO A 122 13.08 8.80 22.25
CA PRO A 122 13.74 9.25 21.03
C PRO A 122 12.99 10.44 20.40
N ASP A 123 13.68 11.22 19.58
CA ASP A 123 13.06 12.35 18.87
C ASP A 123 11.96 11.83 17.93
N LEU A 124 10.77 12.42 18.03
CA LEU A 124 9.59 12.06 17.26
C LEU A 124 9.29 13.05 16.14
N LYS A 125 10.13 14.09 15.96
CA LYS A 125 9.89 15.14 14.98
C LYS A 125 9.70 14.58 13.57
N ASP A 126 10.53 13.62 13.17
CA ASP A 126 10.44 12.99 11.84
C ASP A 126 9.15 12.17 11.66
N VAL A 127 8.61 11.58 12.75
CA VAL A 127 7.31 10.89 12.72
C VAL A 127 6.15 11.87 12.65
N HIS A 128 6.28 13.01 13.33
CA HIS A 128 5.25 14.03 13.38
C HIS A 128 5.13 14.78 12.05
N ASP A 129 6.27 15.12 11.44
CA ASP A 129 6.31 15.99 10.26
C ASP A 129 6.14 15.22 8.95
N ARG A 130 6.15 13.88 8.99
CA ARG A 130 5.96 13.07 7.78
C ARG A 130 4.53 13.18 7.24
N PRO A 131 4.35 13.09 5.92
CA PRO A 131 3.03 12.95 5.32
C PRO A 131 2.31 11.69 5.81
N ILE A 132 0.99 11.80 6.03
CA ILE A 132 0.12 10.65 6.25
C ILE A 132 0.08 9.81 4.98
N THR A 133 0.36 8.51 5.12
CA THR A 133 0.33 7.55 4.02
C THR A 133 -0.97 6.74 4.04
N VAL A 134 -1.26 6.06 2.93
CA VAL A 134 -2.39 5.12 2.85
C VAL A 134 -2.24 3.99 3.87
N LEU A 135 -1.01 3.56 4.17
CA LEU A 135 -0.75 2.51 5.16
C LEU A 135 -1.11 2.94 6.58
N ASP A 136 -0.93 4.23 6.93
CA ASP A 136 -1.33 4.77 8.23
C ASP A 136 -2.84 4.73 8.40
N VAL A 137 -3.56 5.17 7.36
CA VAL A 137 -5.03 5.10 7.33
C VAL A 137 -5.47 3.64 7.42
N TYR A 138 -4.84 2.75 6.67
CA TYR A 138 -5.17 1.34 6.66
C TYR A 138 -4.90 0.66 8.02
N TYR A 139 -3.82 1.02 8.71
CA TYR A 139 -3.54 0.57 10.07
C TYR A 139 -4.64 0.98 11.04
N LEU A 140 -5.11 2.24 10.96
CA LEU A 140 -6.22 2.72 11.79
C LEU A 140 -7.54 2.00 11.46
N LEU A 141 -7.82 1.75 10.18
CA LEU A 141 -8.97 0.97 9.75
C LEU A 141 -8.90 -0.47 10.26
N GLU A 142 -7.71 -1.08 10.31
CA GLU A 142 -7.50 -2.41 10.88
C GLU A 142 -7.82 -2.41 12.39
N ARG A 143 -7.44 -1.36 13.12
CA ARG A 143 -7.85 -1.20 14.53
C ARG A 143 -9.36 -1.06 14.68
N TRP A 144 -10.05 -0.47 13.73
CA TRP A 144 -11.52 -0.40 13.73
C TRP A 144 -12.19 -1.53 12.95
N ALA A 145 -11.47 -2.59 12.60
CA ALA A 145 -11.97 -3.61 11.69
C ALA A 145 -13.30 -4.22 12.17
N THR A 146 -14.40 -3.80 11.55
CA THR A 146 -15.75 -4.33 11.73
C THR A 146 -16.14 -5.22 10.56
N LEU A 147 -17.06 -6.15 10.80
CA LEU A 147 -17.71 -6.91 9.74
C LEU A 147 -19.22 -6.89 9.96
N LYS A 148 -19.98 -6.69 8.88
CA LYS A 148 -21.42 -6.84 8.84
C LYS A 148 -21.76 -7.83 7.74
N ILE A 149 -22.64 -8.79 8.06
CA ILE A 149 -23.21 -9.73 7.09
C ILE A 149 -24.71 -9.55 7.12
N TRP A 150 -25.28 -9.07 6.02
CA TRP A 150 -26.71 -8.84 5.87
C TRP A 150 -27.39 -10.03 5.22
N ASP A 151 -28.63 -10.31 5.61
CA ASP A 151 -29.56 -11.08 4.81
C ASP A 151 -30.15 -10.15 3.72
N ALA A 152 -29.69 -10.31 2.49
CA ALA A 152 -29.90 -9.38 1.39
C ALA A 152 -31.39 -9.20 1.03
N PHE A 153 -32.23 -10.20 1.34
CA PHE A 153 -33.65 -10.16 1.03
C PHE A 153 -34.53 -9.83 2.26
N ASN A 154 -33.94 -9.72 3.45
CA ASN A 154 -34.65 -9.26 4.63
C ASN A 154 -34.60 -7.73 4.72
N LEU A 155 -35.63 -7.08 4.17
CA LEU A 155 -35.76 -5.63 4.09
C LEU A 155 -36.35 -4.99 5.35
N ASP A 156 -36.62 -5.77 6.40
CA ASP A 156 -37.12 -5.22 7.66
C ASP A 156 -36.06 -4.31 8.30
N PRO A 157 -36.46 -3.30 9.10
CA PRO A 157 -35.52 -2.54 9.90
C PRO A 157 -34.73 -3.46 10.84
N PRO A 158 -33.42 -3.19 11.09
CA PRO A 158 -32.64 -4.01 12.00
C PRO A 158 -33.28 -4.09 13.38
N GLY A 159 -33.46 -5.31 13.90
CA GLY A 159 -34.13 -5.60 15.18
C GLY A 159 -33.36 -5.10 16.41
N GLU A 160 -33.68 -5.58 17.60
CA GLU A 160 -32.90 -5.19 18.79
C GLU A 160 -31.46 -5.72 18.75
N LEU A 161 -30.51 -5.02 19.40
CA LEU A 161 -29.13 -5.48 19.54
C LEU A 161 -29.06 -6.66 20.51
N LYS A 162 -28.96 -7.88 19.98
CA LYS A 162 -28.74 -9.08 20.79
C LYS A 162 -27.30 -9.54 20.71
N ILE A 163 -26.59 -9.53 21.82
CA ILE A 163 -25.24 -10.11 21.88
C ILE A 163 -25.36 -11.63 21.75
N ILE A 164 -24.56 -12.21 20.85
CA ILE A 164 -24.47 -13.66 20.67
C ILE A 164 -23.02 -14.12 20.83
N THR A 165 -22.83 -15.36 21.26
CA THR A 165 -21.52 -16.02 21.29
C THR A 165 -21.49 -17.08 20.20
N LEU A 166 -20.50 -17.00 19.33
CA LEU A 166 -20.31 -17.94 18.23
C LEU A 166 -19.14 -18.87 18.51
N GLU A 167 -19.28 -20.13 18.13
CA GLU A 167 -18.21 -21.11 18.27
C GLU A 167 -16.96 -20.68 17.46
N GLY A 168 -15.83 -20.54 18.14
CA GLY A 168 -14.55 -20.16 17.53
C GLY A 168 -14.37 -18.65 17.28
N MET A 169 -15.27 -17.79 17.77
CA MET A 169 -15.02 -16.34 17.76
C MET A 169 -13.91 -15.95 18.75
N SER A 170 -13.26 -14.81 18.53
CA SER A 170 -12.27 -14.29 19.49
C SER A 170 -12.93 -13.59 20.66
N ASP A 171 -12.32 -13.71 21.85
CA ASP A 171 -12.72 -12.97 23.04
C ASP A 171 -12.50 -11.46 22.92
N HIS A 172 -11.69 -11.00 21.96
CA HIS A 172 -11.45 -9.57 21.70
C HIS A 172 -12.54 -8.92 20.84
N TYR A 173 -13.49 -9.69 20.32
CA TYR A 173 -14.60 -9.22 19.50
C TYR A 173 -15.95 -9.51 20.14
N GLN A 174 -16.93 -8.69 19.77
CA GLN A 174 -18.32 -8.89 20.12
C GLN A 174 -19.15 -9.02 18.86
N VAL A 175 -20.06 -9.98 18.83
CA VAL A 175 -20.99 -10.20 17.73
C VAL A 175 -22.40 -9.89 18.19
N TYR A 176 -23.10 -9.08 17.40
CA TYR A 176 -24.50 -8.73 17.59
C TYR A 176 -25.34 -9.36 16.49
N ASP A 177 -26.46 -9.94 16.89
CA ASP A 177 -27.55 -10.36 16.02
C ASP A 177 -28.64 -9.29 16.01
N ARG A 178 -29.01 -8.83 14.82
CA ARG A 178 -30.07 -7.84 14.58
C ARG A 178 -31.22 -8.46 13.78
N VAL A 179 -31.33 -9.79 13.75
CA VAL A 179 -32.29 -10.58 12.95
C VAL A 179 -31.97 -10.57 11.45
N ASN A 180 -31.85 -9.40 10.84
CA ASN A 180 -31.54 -9.23 9.41
C ASN A 180 -30.05 -9.06 9.11
N CYS A 181 -29.21 -8.92 10.14
CA CYS A 181 -27.77 -8.89 9.98
C CYS A 181 -27.03 -9.37 11.23
N LEU A 182 -25.80 -9.82 11.02
CA LEU A 182 -24.82 -10.00 12.08
C LEU A 182 -23.77 -8.90 11.99
N VAL A 183 -23.36 -8.37 13.14
CA VAL A 183 -22.37 -7.28 13.25
C VAL A 183 -21.27 -7.68 14.22
N ALA A 184 -20.03 -7.79 13.75
CA ALA A 184 -18.85 -7.91 14.59
C ALA A 184 -18.14 -6.57 14.76
N VAL A 185 -17.82 -6.26 16.01
CA VAL A 185 -17.01 -5.10 16.39
C VAL A 185 -15.95 -5.50 17.41
N PRO A 186 -14.79 -4.82 17.42
CA PRO A 186 -13.83 -4.96 18.52
C PRO A 186 -14.43 -4.53 19.85
N LYS A 187 -14.14 -5.25 20.94
CA LYS A 187 -14.53 -4.83 22.30
C LYS A 187 -13.74 -3.62 22.79
N ASP A 188 -12.47 -3.57 22.41
CA ASP A 188 -11.57 -2.46 22.74
C ASP A 188 -10.78 -2.05 21.49
N LEU A 189 -11.02 -0.82 21.04
CA LEU A 189 -10.40 -0.25 19.85
C LEU A 189 -8.90 0.00 20.07
N PHE A 190 -8.47 0.23 21.31
CA PHE A 190 -7.10 0.62 21.68
C PHE A 190 -6.30 -0.51 22.33
N SER A 191 -6.89 -1.69 22.48
CA SER A 191 -6.17 -2.87 23.01
C SER A 191 -4.93 -3.17 22.18
N HIS A 192 -3.81 -3.39 22.87
CA HIS A 192 -2.54 -3.83 22.30
C HIS A 192 -2.44 -5.35 22.19
N GLU A 193 -3.32 -6.09 22.87
CA GLU A 193 -3.38 -7.56 22.86
C GLU A 193 -4.16 -8.09 21.65
N ARG A 194 -5.12 -7.31 21.15
CA ARG A 194 -5.91 -7.68 19.96
C ARG A 194 -5.07 -7.61 18.70
N THR A 195 -5.12 -8.68 17.92
CA THR A 195 -4.48 -8.80 16.61
C THR A 195 -5.51 -8.84 15.48
N ILE A 196 -5.05 -8.74 14.23
CA ILE A 196 -5.94 -8.97 13.07
C ILE A 196 -6.52 -10.39 13.06
N GLU A 197 -5.77 -11.39 13.56
CA GLU A 197 -6.23 -12.78 13.59
C GLU A 197 -7.50 -12.96 14.45
N ASP A 198 -7.68 -12.13 15.49
CA ASP A 198 -8.91 -12.11 16.29
C ASP A 198 -10.13 -11.71 15.46
N GLY A 199 -9.96 -10.73 14.58
CA GLY A 199 -10.98 -10.32 13.62
C GLY A 199 -11.25 -11.41 12.60
N LEU A 200 -10.20 -12.06 12.07
CA LEU A 200 -10.33 -13.14 11.10
C LEU A 200 -11.04 -14.38 11.68
N LYS A 201 -10.71 -14.78 12.91
CA LYS A 201 -11.40 -15.86 13.64
C LYS A 201 -12.88 -15.56 13.80
N THR A 202 -13.19 -14.34 14.23
CA THR A 202 -14.58 -13.89 14.42
C THR A 202 -15.34 -13.84 13.09
N ALA A 203 -14.73 -13.36 12.01
CA ALA A 203 -15.34 -13.34 10.68
C ALA A 203 -15.69 -14.75 10.18
N ARG A 204 -14.79 -15.72 10.40
CA ARG A 204 -15.05 -17.14 10.07
C ARG A 204 -16.19 -17.72 10.92
N ALA A 205 -16.25 -17.39 12.21
CA ALA A 205 -17.35 -17.80 13.09
C ALA A 205 -18.70 -17.23 12.62
N MET A 206 -18.74 -15.96 12.22
CA MET A 206 -19.95 -15.35 11.64
C MET A 206 -20.36 -16.01 10.33
N ALA A 207 -19.41 -16.31 9.44
CA ALA A 207 -19.67 -17.01 8.18
C ALA A 207 -20.34 -18.38 8.41
N ARG A 208 -19.86 -19.15 9.39
CA ARG A 208 -20.49 -20.44 9.77
C ARG A 208 -21.91 -20.27 10.28
N GLU A 209 -22.16 -19.24 11.09
CA GLU A 209 -23.50 -18.95 11.59
C GLU A 209 -24.46 -18.59 10.46
N VAL A 210 -24.05 -17.68 9.57
CA VAL A 210 -24.84 -17.29 8.40
C VAL A 210 -25.09 -18.47 7.46
N TYR A 211 -24.10 -19.35 7.28
CA TYR A 211 -24.23 -20.57 6.52
C TYR A 211 -25.33 -21.49 7.08
N LYS A 212 -25.37 -21.67 8.41
CA LYS A 212 -26.43 -22.43 9.09
C LYS A 212 -27.82 -21.82 8.90
N ARG A 213 -27.91 -20.49 8.86
CA ARG A 213 -29.16 -19.76 8.62
C ARG A 213 -29.64 -19.82 7.16
N GLY A 214 -28.74 -20.13 6.22
CA GLY A 214 -29.07 -20.28 4.82
C GLY A 214 -29.44 -18.96 4.12
N TRP A 215 -28.91 -17.84 4.60
CA TRP A 215 -29.18 -16.52 4.02
C TRP A 215 -28.57 -16.35 2.63
N THR A 216 -29.20 -15.51 1.81
CA THR A 216 -28.51 -14.83 0.70
C THR A 216 -27.91 -13.57 1.26
N ILE A 217 -26.63 -13.28 0.97
CA ILE A 217 -25.91 -12.29 1.77
C ILE A 217 -25.25 -11.16 1.01
N GLU A 218 -25.09 -10.06 1.74
CA GLU A 218 -24.17 -8.97 1.43
C GLU A 218 -23.13 -8.82 2.53
N LEU A 219 -21.87 -8.64 2.12
CA LEU A 219 -20.72 -8.46 3.00
C LEU A 219 -20.32 -6.99 3.03
N VAL A 220 -20.16 -6.42 4.21
CA VAL A 220 -19.74 -5.02 4.39
C VAL A 220 -18.76 -4.93 5.56
N GLY A 221 -17.63 -4.27 5.38
CA GLY A 221 -16.69 -4.03 6.48
C GLY A 221 -15.25 -3.97 6.01
N PHE A 222 -14.35 -4.24 6.94
CA PHE A 222 -12.92 -4.31 6.64
C PHE A 222 -12.64 -5.46 5.67
N ASP A 223 -11.90 -5.17 4.61
CA ASP A 223 -11.65 -6.06 3.48
C ASP A 223 -11.07 -7.42 3.90
N LYS A 224 -10.11 -7.45 4.83
CA LYS A 224 -9.54 -8.73 5.32
C LYS A 224 -10.58 -9.61 6.01
N LEU A 225 -11.53 -9.01 6.73
CA LEU A 225 -12.61 -9.73 7.43
C LEU A 225 -13.65 -10.23 6.44
N VAL A 226 -14.04 -9.40 5.47
CA VAL A 226 -14.93 -9.77 4.36
C VAL A 226 -14.36 -10.96 3.59
N ARG A 227 -13.06 -10.90 3.24
CA ARG A 227 -12.32 -11.97 2.57
C ARG A 227 -12.30 -13.25 3.39
N ALA A 228 -12.02 -13.16 4.70
CA ALA A 228 -12.01 -14.32 5.58
C ALA A 228 -13.38 -15.00 5.68
N ALA A 229 -14.46 -14.21 5.74
CA ALA A 229 -15.83 -14.71 5.72
C ALA A 229 -16.15 -15.39 4.38
N TRP A 230 -15.81 -14.75 3.25
CA TRP A 230 -16.02 -15.32 1.92
C TRP A 230 -15.31 -16.67 1.75
N ILE A 231 -14.03 -16.77 2.12
CA ILE A 231 -13.24 -18.01 2.04
C ILE A 231 -13.91 -19.13 2.86
N GLU A 232 -14.38 -18.81 4.07
CA GLU A 232 -15.06 -19.78 4.93
C GLU A 232 -16.38 -20.26 4.30
N LEU A 233 -17.15 -19.35 3.68
CA LEU A 233 -18.40 -19.69 3.00
C LEU A 233 -18.17 -20.58 1.77
N GLN A 234 -17.10 -20.34 0.99
CA GLN A 234 -16.75 -21.22 -0.13
C GLN A 234 -16.40 -22.62 0.37
N TYR A 235 -15.60 -22.71 1.43
CA TYR A 235 -15.22 -23.98 2.05
C TYR A 235 -16.43 -24.76 2.55
N LEU A 236 -17.34 -24.11 3.29
CA LEU A 236 -18.58 -24.73 3.76
C LEU A 236 -19.49 -25.15 2.59
N GLY A 237 -19.53 -24.33 1.54
CA GLY A 237 -20.32 -24.63 0.35
C GLY A 237 -19.85 -25.87 -0.40
N GLU A 238 -18.54 -26.10 -0.47
CA GLU A 238 -17.98 -27.35 -0.99
C GLU A 238 -18.19 -28.52 -0.04
N LEU A 239 -17.90 -28.34 1.25
CA LEU A 239 -18.03 -29.39 2.26
C LEU A 239 -19.45 -29.98 2.33
N HIS A 240 -20.47 -29.14 2.16
CA HIS A 240 -21.88 -29.52 2.24
C HIS A 240 -22.60 -29.54 0.89
N ASN A 241 -21.86 -29.35 -0.22
CA ASN A 241 -22.40 -29.30 -1.57
C ASN A 241 -23.59 -28.33 -1.74
N LYS A 242 -23.55 -27.18 -1.05
CA LYS A 242 -24.55 -26.12 -1.09
C LYS A 242 -23.87 -24.77 -0.93
N ARG A 243 -23.68 -24.05 -2.03
CA ARG A 243 -23.12 -22.69 -2.01
C ARG A 243 -24.19 -21.68 -1.59
N LEU A 244 -23.77 -20.65 -0.86
CA LEU A 244 -24.60 -19.48 -0.61
C LEU A 244 -24.35 -18.41 -1.66
N ASP A 245 -25.40 -17.69 -2.02
CA ASP A 245 -25.32 -16.54 -2.91
C ASP A 245 -24.81 -15.32 -2.14
N ILE A 246 -23.79 -14.66 -2.70
CA ILE A 246 -23.16 -13.45 -2.15
C ILE A 246 -23.27 -12.37 -3.22
N LEU A 247 -24.09 -11.34 -2.98
CA LEU A 247 -24.53 -10.43 -4.04
C LEU A 247 -23.50 -9.34 -4.39
N ASN A 248 -22.68 -8.92 -3.42
CA ASN A 248 -21.88 -7.71 -3.51
C ASN A 248 -20.36 -7.94 -3.36
N PHE A 249 -19.89 -9.18 -3.52
CA PHE A 249 -18.48 -9.51 -3.42
C PHE A 249 -17.97 -10.25 -4.64
N ASN A 250 -17.02 -9.64 -5.35
CA ASN A 250 -16.30 -10.27 -6.45
C ASN A 250 -14.86 -10.57 -6.00
N PRO A 251 -14.47 -11.85 -5.85
CA PRO A 251 -13.13 -12.20 -5.40
C PRO A 251 -12.08 -11.80 -6.44
N SER A 252 -10.95 -11.28 -5.97
CA SER A 252 -9.75 -11.06 -6.77
C SER A 252 -9.01 -12.38 -7.05
N GLU A 253 -8.05 -12.36 -7.99
CA GLU A 253 -7.18 -13.51 -8.23
C GLU A 253 -6.41 -13.95 -6.97
N GLU A 254 -6.03 -13.01 -6.11
CA GLU A 254 -5.35 -13.29 -4.85
C GLU A 254 -6.27 -14.01 -3.86
N ASP A 255 -7.53 -13.61 -3.80
CA ASP A 255 -8.54 -14.26 -2.95
C ASP A 255 -8.73 -15.72 -3.34
N ILE A 256 -8.80 -15.97 -4.65
CA ILE A 256 -8.91 -17.31 -5.23
C ILE A 256 -7.66 -18.14 -4.91
N LYS A 257 -6.45 -17.58 -5.06
CA LYS A 257 -5.20 -18.26 -4.69
C LYS A 257 -5.15 -18.61 -3.20
N LEU A 258 -5.55 -17.68 -2.35
CA LEU A 258 -5.58 -17.87 -0.90
C LEU A 258 -6.55 -18.98 -0.50
N TYR A 259 -7.73 -19.02 -1.14
CA TYR A 259 -8.71 -20.09 -0.98
C TYR A 259 -8.12 -21.47 -1.30
N TYR A 260 -7.55 -21.64 -2.50
CA TYR A 260 -6.96 -22.92 -2.92
C TYR A 260 -5.81 -23.38 -2.02
N THR A 261 -4.96 -22.44 -1.61
CA THR A 261 -3.85 -22.72 -0.69
C THR A 261 -4.36 -23.31 0.62
N ARG A 262 -5.47 -22.77 1.15
CA ARG A 262 -6.08 -23.21 2.41
C ARG A 262 -6.78 -24.56 2.30
N THR A 263 -7.41 -24.88 1.17
CA THR A 263 -8.25 -26.07 1.01
C THR A 263 -7.52 -27.29 0.44
N HIS A 264 -6.47 -27.10 -0.38
CA HIS A 264 -5.82 -28.18 -1.13
C HIS A 264 -4.32 -28.36 -0.81
N GLY A 265 -3.71 -27.48 -0.01
CA GLY A 265 -2.39 -27.65 0.59
C GLY A 265 -1.24 -28.12 -0.32
N SER A 266 -0.72 -27.27 -1.24
CA SER A 266 0.70 -27.28 -1.70
C SER A 266 1.04 -26.22 -2.78
N PRO A 267 2.34 -25.94 -3.03
CA PRO A 267 2.91 -24.59 -3.07
C PRO A 267 2.79 -23.89 -4.42
N ILE A 268 2.78 -22.56 -4.38
CA ILE A 268 2.91 -21.71 -5.56
C ILE A 268 4.32 -21.92 -6.15
N PRO A 269 4.47 -22.24 -7.46
CA PRO A 269 5.75 -22.09 -8.13
C PRO A 269 6.11 -20.61 -8.13
N ARG A 270 7.32 -20.28 -7.66
CA ARG A 270 7.91 -18.93 -7.77
C ARG A 270 7.60 -18.36 -9.15
N ILE A 271 6.79 -17.31 -9.19
CA ILE A 271 6.87 -16.34 -10.28
C ILE A 271 8.02 -15.43 -9.86
N GLU A 272 9.14 -15.57 -10.56
CA GLU A 272 10.26 -14.65 -10.47
C GLU A 272 9.75 -13.25 -10.84
N LEU A 273 9.93 -12.31 -9.91
CA LEU A 273 10.01 -10.88 -10.19
C LEU A 273 11.47 -10.46 -10.06
#